data_AF-A0A916E289-F1
#
_entry.id   AF-A0A916E289-F1
#
_cell.length_a   1.000
_cell.length_b   1.000
_cell.length_c   1.000
_cell.angle_alpha   90.00
_cell.angle_beta   90.00
_cell.angle_gamma   90.00
#
_symmetry.space_group_name_H-M   'P 1'
#
loop_
_entity.id
_entity.type
_entity.pdbx_description
1 polymer ?
#
loop_
_entity_poly.entity_id
_entity_poly.type
_entity_poly.pdbx_seq_one_letter_code
_entity_poly.pdbx_strand_id
1 'polypeptide(L)'
;MENNLRYDKQQKLDVIEKHPEKRQNTFRQFLVNWIIDDLQPFSVVNNPSFRIFCNELDPAFLVPEAKTIKAIIHQAYNFTYPKIVEQIGKEAISVTSRTMSNRGPIR
;
A
#
# COMPACT_ATOMS: atom_id res chain seq x y z
N MET A 1 17.60 -35.44 33.39
CA MET A 1 16.26 -34.84 33.32
C MET A 1 16.47 -33.34 33.20
N GLU A 2 15.62 -32.64 32.43
CA GLU A 2 15.72 -31.24 31.99
C GLU A 2 16.61 -30.98 30.77
N ASN A 3 15.97 -30.93 29.60
CA ASN A 3 16.18 -29.91 28.56
C ASN A 3 15.18 -30.09 27.39
N ASN A 4 13.89 -30.25 27.71
CA ASN A 4 12.82 -30.36 26.70
C ASN A 4 11.79 -29.23 26.74
N LEU A 5 12.11 -28.11 27.42
CA LEU A 5 11.19 -26.97 27.57
C LEU A 5 11.44 -25.83 26.56
N ARG A 6 12.26 -26.04 25.53
CA ARG A 6 12.58 -24.99 24.53
C ARG A 6 12.05 -25.23 23.11
N TYR A 7 11.36 -26.34 22.85
CA TYR A 7 10.83 -26.66 21.53
C TYR A 7 9.30 -26.85 21.47
N ASP A 8 8.58 -26.34 22.47
CA ASP A 8 7.10 -26.30 22.51
C ASP A 8 6.53 -24.87 22.38
N LYS A 9 7.30 -23.96 21.78
CA LYS A 9 6.74 -22.71 21.22
C LYS A 9 6.10 -22.94 19.84
N GLN A 10 5.77 -24.18 19.50
CA GLN A 10 4.60 -24.46 18.64
C GLN A 10 3.33 -24.32 19.50
N GLN A 11 3.23 -23.24 20.28
CA GLN A 11 1.97 -22.80 20.84
C GLN A 11 1.06 -22.51 19.64
N LYS A 12 0.15 -23.46 19.40
CA LYS A 12 -1.20 -23.24 18.88
C LYS A 12 -1.40 -21.76 18.52
N LEU A 13 -1.12 -21.42 17.26
CA LEU A 13 -1.62 -20.18 16.69
C LEU A 13 -3.13 -20.33 16.79
N ASP A 14 -3.71 -19.73 17.82
CA ASP A 14 -5.13 -19.41 17.80
C ASP A 14 -5.38 -18.85 16.41
N VAL A 15 -6.31 -19.48 15.67
CA VAL A 15 -6.62 -19.07 14.30
C VAL A 15 -7.09 -17.63 14.42
N ILE A 16 -6.17 -16.69 14.22
CA ILE A 16 -6.48 -15.27 14.33
C ILE A 16 -7.51 -15.02 13.24
N GLU A 17 -8.75 -14.83 13.66
CA GLU A 17 -9.83 -14.58 12.74
C GLU A 17 -9.51 -13.29 12.02
N LYS A 18 -9.42 -13.36 10.68
CA LYS A 18 -9.19 -12.18 9.87
C LYS A 18 -10.29 -11.15 10.18
N HIS A 19 -9.91 -9.87 10.18
CA HIS A 19 -10.91 -8.82 10.33
C HIS A 19 -12.05 -8.95 9.30
N PRO A 20 -13.28 -8.54 9.64
CA PRO A 20 -14.35 -8.39 8.67
C PRO A 20 -13.91 -7.57 7.46
N GLU A 21 -14.44 -7.86 6.27
CA GLU A 21 -13.98 -7.26 5.01
C GLU A 21 -14.02 -5.72 5.04
N LYS A 22 -15.03 -5.13 5.69
CA LYS A 22 -15.12 -3.67 5.88
C LYS A 22 -13.90 -3.10 6.62
N ARG A 23 -13.44 -3.79 7.65
CA ARG A 23 -12.27 -3.37 8.44
C ARG A 23 -10.97 -3.62 7.68
N GLN A 24 -10.87 -4.74 6.95
CA GLN A 24 -9.74 -4.98 6.03
C GLN A 24 -9.62 -3.86 4.99
N ASN A 25 -10.73 -3.47 4.37
CA ASN A 25 -10.74 -2.40 3.38
C ASN A 25 -10.34 -1.05 3.98
N THR A 26 -10.74 -0.77 5.21
CA THR A 26 -10.31 0.44 5.94
C THR A 26 -8.80 0.46 6.12
N PHE A 27 -8.20 -0.64 6.58
CA PHE A 27 -6.74 -0.72 6.73
C PHE A 27 -5.99 -0.67 5.40
N ARG A 28 -6.51 -1.34 4.36
CA ARG A 28 -5.95 -1.23 3.01
C ARG A 28 -5.95 0.21 2.52
N GLN A 29 -7.02 0.97 2.79
CA GLN A 29 -7.08 2.38 2.39
C GLN A 29 -6.05 3.22 3.14
N PHE A 30 -5.89 3.04 4.46
CA PHE A 30 -4.84 3.75 5.21
C PHE A 30 -3.44 3.42 4.71
N LEU A 31 -3.17 2.14 4.39
CA LEU A 31 -1.89 1.72 3.81
C LEU A 31 -1.68 2.34 2.43
N VAL A 32 -2.69 2.37 1.57
CA VAL A 32 -2.61 3.01 0.25
C VAL A 32 -2.35 4.51 0.38
N ASN A 33 -3.05 5.20 1.29
CA ASN A 33 -2.83 6.62 1.54
C ASN A 33 -1.39 6.88 1.97
N TRP A 34 -0.89 6.13 2.96
CA TRP A 34 0.50 6.25 3.41
C TRP A 34 1.51 6.02 2.27
N ILE A 35 1.27 5.02 1.41
CA ILE A 35 2.12 4.77 0.24
C ILE A 35 2.14 5.97 -0.73
N ILE A 36 1.00 6.62 -0.94
CA ILE A 36 0.88 7.79 -1.83
C ILE A 36 1.53 9.02 -1.19
N ASP A 37 1.16 9.32 0.05
CA ASP A 37 1.55 10.53 0.77
C ASP A 37 3.08 10.58 0.99
N ASP A 38 3.69 9.44 1.29
CA ASP A 38 5.14 9.32 1.51
C ASP A 38 5.91 8.76 0.30
N LEU A 39 5.28 8.71 -0.88
CA LEU A 39 5.88 8.24 -2.14
C LEU A 39 6.60 6.89 -2.03
N GLN A 40 6.06 5.98 -1.23
CA GLN A 40 6.68 4.70 -0.97
C GLN A 40 6.64 3.79 -2.22
N PRO A 41 7.66 2.96 -2.44
CA PRO A 41 7.60 1.99 -3.52
C PRO A 41 6.51 0.96 -3.25
N PHE A 42 5.73 0.57 -4.26
CA PHE A 42 4.66 -0.43 -4.09
C PHE A 42 5.18 -1.79 -3.58
N SER A 43 6.47 -2.09 -3.80
CA SER A 43 7.13 -3.28 -3.28
C SER A 43 7.29 -3.30 -1.76
N VAL A 44 7.04 -2.19 -1.05
CA VAL A 44 7.15 -2.13 0.41
C VAL A 44 6.28 -3.20 1.08
N VAL A 45 5.09 -3.47 0.54
CA VAL A 45 4.17 -4.49 1.08
C VAL A 45 4.66 -5.92 0.85
N ASN A 46 5.69 -6.14 0.03
CA ASN A 46 6.31 -7.44 -0.17
C ASN A 46 7.54 -7.63 0.74
N ASN A 47 7.99 -6.59 1.43
CA ASN A 47 9.12 -6.68 2.35
C ASN A 47 8.74 -7.54 3.58
N PRO A 48 9.49 -8.62 3.89
CA PRO A 48 9.18 -9.48 5.03
C PRO A 48 9.18 -8.76 6.37
N SER A 49 10.16 -7.89 6.63
CA SER A 49 10.25 -7.11 7.88
C SER A 49 9.07 -6.16 8.04
N PHE A 50 8.61 -5.53 6.96
CA PHE A 50 7.40 -4.71 6.97
C PHE A 50 6.15 -5.54 7.31
N ARG A 51 6.01 -6.73 6.73
CA ARG A 51 4.89 -7.63 7.03
C ARG A 51 4.89 -8.10 8.49
N ILE A 52 6.06 -8.43 9.02
CA ILE A 52 6.21 -8.78 10.45
C ILE A 52 5.78 -7.59 11.31
N PHE A 53 6.28 -6.38 11.01
CA PHE A 53 5.89 -5.17 11.73
C PHE A 53 4.37 -4.94 11.72
N CYS A 54 3.71 -5.04 10.56
CA CYS A 54 2.25 -4.92 10.48
C CYS A 54 1.52 -6.01 11.27
N ASN A 55 2.03 -7.24 11.26
CA ASN A 55 1.43 -8.36 11.99
C ASN A 55 1.54 -8.18 13.51
N GLU A 56 2.65 -7.63 14.01
CA GLU A 56 2.81 -7.27 15.43
C GLU A 56 1.85 -6.14 15.85
N LEU A 57 1.57 -5.19 14.96
CA LEU A 57 0.60 -4.12 15.23
C LEU A 57 -0.85 -4.62 15.23
N ASP A 58 -1.21 -5.46 14.26
CA ASP A 58 -2.54 -6.06 14.16
C ASP A 58 -2.44 -7.43 13.45
N PRO A 59 -2.47 -8.54 14.20
CA PRO A 59 -2.32 -9.87 13.62
C PRO A 59 -3.47 -10.28 12.69
N ALA A 60 -4.64 -9.65 12.81
CA ALA A 60 -5.82 -9.95 12.01
C ALA A 60 -5.87 -9.13 10.70
N PHE A 61 -4.97 -8.16 10.52
CA PHE A 61 -4.83 -7.41 9.28
C PHE A 61 -4.07 -8.21 8.22
N LEU A 62 -4.72 -8.41 7.06
CA LEU A 62 -4.10 -9.10 5.94
C LEU A 62 -3.45 -8.08 5.00
N VAL A 63 -2.14 -7.87 5.19
CA VAL A 63 -1.33 -6.96 4.36
C VAL A 63 -1.46 -7.36 2.87
N PRO A 64 -1.97 -6.47 2.00
CA PRO A 64 -2.22 -6.77 0.59
C PRO A 64 -0.92 -6.98 -0.18
N GLU A 65 -1.03 -7.54 -1.38
CA GLU A 65 0.08 -7.60 -2.34
C GLU A 65 0.22 -6.29 -3.11
N ALA A 66 1.42 -6.04 -3.65
CA ALA A 66 1.71 -4.85 -4.47
C ALA A 66 0.75 -4.70 -5.66
N LYS A 67 0.31 -5.81 -6.28
CA LYS A 67 -0.68 -5.79 -7.37
C LYS A 67 -2.03 -5.22 -6.93
N THR A 68 -2.43 -5.50 -5.70
CA THR A 68 -3.69 -5.02 -5.12
C THR A 68 -3.60 -3.52 -4.80
N ILE A 69 -2.47 -3.07 -4.24
CA ILE A 69 -2.20 -1.63 -4.06
C ILE A 69 -2.30 -0.90 -5.40
N LYS A 70 -1.63 -1.42 -6.43
CA LYS A 70 -1.67 -0.86 -7.78
C LYS A 70 -3.10 -0.80 -8.33
N ALA A 71 -3.90 -1.85 -8.15
CA ALA A 71 -5.28 -1.89 -8.61
C ALA A 71 -6.15 -0.83 -7.93
N ILE A 72 -6.02 -0.64 -6.61
CA ILE A 72 -6.77 0.38 -5.86
C ILE A 72 -6.42 1.78 -6.38
N ILE A 73 -5.13 2.08 -6.54
CA ILE A 73 -4.67 3.38 -7.05
C ILE A 73 -5.16 3.61 -8.49
N HIS A 74 -5.04 2.60 -9.36
CA HIS A 74 -5.55 2.69 -10.74
C HIS A 74 -7.05 2.92 -10.79
N GLN A 75 -7.83 2.27 -9.93
CA GLN A 75 -9.29 2.46 -9.87
C GLN A 75 -9.62 3.89 -9.43
N ALA A 76 -8.95 4.40 -8.39
CA ALA A 76 -9.15 5.77 -7.91
C ALA A 76 -8.78 6.82 -8.99
N TYR A 77 -7.67 6.59 -9.69
CA TYR A 77 -7.27 7.42 -10.83
C TYR A 77 -8.31 7.41 -11.94
N ASN A 78 -8.72 6.24 -12.41
CA ASN A 78 -9.69 6.11 -13.51
C ASN A 78 -11.06 6.71 -13.17
N PHE A 79 -11.44 6.69 -11.89
CA PHE A 79 -12.68 7.33 -11.43
C PHE A 79 -12.57 8.86 -11.39
N THR A 80 -11.41 9.38 -11.02
CA THR A 80 -11.20 10.82 -10.75
C THR A 80 -10.75 11.58 -12.01
N TYR A 81 -9.93 10.95 -12.85
CA TYR A 81 -9.39 11.51 -14.08
C TYR A 81 -10.44 12.14 -15.01
N PRO A 82 -11.52 11.44 -15.43
CA PRO A 82 -12.50 12.05 -16.34
C PRO A 82 -13.19 13.28 -15.73
N LYS A 83 -13.40 13.30 -14.42
CA LYS A 83 -14.01 14.43 -13.71
C LYS A 83 -13.09 15.64 -13.67
N ILE A 84 -11.80 15.40 -13.40
CA ILE A 84 -10.78 16.46 -13.44
C ILE A 84 -10.65 17.01 -14.86
N VAL A 85 -10.63 16.15 -15.89
CA VAL A 85 -10.57 16.59 -17.30
C VAL A 85 -11.79 17.44 -17.66
N GLU A 86 -12.99 17.01 -17.27
CA GLU A 86 -14.22 17.79 -17.49
C GLU A 86 -14.15 19.16 -16.80
N GLN A 87 -13.70 19.20 -15.55
CA GLN A 87 -13.60 20.43 -14.77
C GLN A 87 -12.56 21.39 -15.37
N ILE A 88 -11.36 20.90 -15.69
CA ILE A 88 -10.32 21.68 -16.36
C ILE A 88 -10.83 22.20 -17.71
N GLY A 89 -11.53 21.38 -18.49
CA GLY A 89 -12.10 21.80 -19.77
C GLY A 89 -13.10 22.95 -19.67
N LYS A 90 -13.80 23.07 -18.53
CA LYS A 90 -14.76 24.16 -18.25
C LYS A 90 -14.09 25.41 -17.67
N GLU A 91 -13.10 25.23 -16.80
CA GLU A 91 -12.62 26.29 -15.91
C GLU A 91 -11.22 26.82 -16.27
N ALA A 92 -10.42 26.08 -17.05
CA ALA A 92 -9.04 26.46 -17.30
C ALA A 92 -8.93 27.63 -18.29
N ILE A 93 -8.27 28.71 -17.86
CA ILE A 93 -8.02 29.91 -18.66
C ILE A 93 -6.69 29.82 -19.42
N SER A 94 -5.68 29.13 -18.87
CA SER A 94 -4.36 28.96 -19.51
C SER A 94 -3.62 27.74 -18.97
N VAL A 95 -2.65 27.23 -19.73
CA VAL A 95 -1.79 26.10 -19.36
C VAL A 95 -0.33 26.50 -19.50
N THR A 96 0.49 26.24 -18.47
CA THR A 96 1.94 26.46 -18.53
C THR A 96 2.64 25.15 -18.87
N SER A 97 3.43 25.14 -19.95
CA SER A 97 4.27 24.00 -20.32
C SER A 97 5.71 24.23 -19.85
N ARG A 98 6.32 23.20 -19.26
CA ARG A 98 7.74 23.20 -18.87
C ARG A 98 8.45 22.03 -19.52
N THR A 99 9.50 22.30 -20.29
CA THR A 99 10.38 21.28 -20.88
C THR A 99 11.71 21.29 -20.13
N MET A 100 12.14 20.13 -19.62
CA MET A 100 13.47 19.94 -19.03
C MET A 100 14.30 19.02 -19.92
N SER A 101 15.53 19.42 -20.23
CA SER A 101 16.51 18.59 -20.95
C SER A 101 17.24 17.71 -19.95
N ASN A 102 17.10 16.39 -20.07
CA ASN A 102 17.83 15.45 -19.23
C ASN A 102 19.13 15.06 -19.93
N ARG A 103 20.24 15.75 -19.61
CA ARG A 103 21.57 15.36 -20.10
C ARG A 103 22.08 14.24 -19.19
N GLY A 104 22.06 13.01 -19.69
CA GLY A 104 22.70 11.87 -19.03
C GLY A 104 24.21 12.12 -18.81
N PRO A 105 24.85 11.39 -17.90
CA PRO A 105 26.26 11.61 -17.58
C PRO A 105 27.12 11.44 -18.84
N ILE A 106 27.94 12.45 -19.13
CA ILE A 106 29.00 12.36 -20.15
C ILE A 106 30.01 11.35 -19.59
N ARG A 107 30.19 10.24 -20.32
CA ARG A 107 31.16 9.18 -19.98
C ARG A 107 32.59 9.68 -20.10
#